data_AF-A0A6L4YC05-F1
#
_entry.id   AF-A0A6L4YC05-F1
#
_cell.length_a   1.000
_cell.length_b   1.000
_cell.length_c   1.000
_cell.angle_alpha   90.00
_cell.angle_beta   90.00
_cell.angle_gamma   90.00
#
_symmetry.space_group_name_H-M   'P 1'
#
loop_
_entity.id
_entity.type
_entity.pdbx_description
1 polymer ?
#
loop_
_entity_poly.entity_id
_entity_poly.type
_entity_poly.pdbx_seq_one_letter_code
_entity_poly.pdbx_strand_id
1 'polypeptide(L)'
;MDSKKEIKTENLLLALSFFLLGLSVLFYLPIRSVTSPFINIGDSSKWGDFFKTITGKIYIGELSLFSIPFREKAYNLLYSVKSIGHQFTLPLTGIGLVGIYLLLKKKIMVFLILLSVALANILFFANYDLGASRNESFPSQLLLPFYIIFSVFLSVGLAGITKWTISRGNLSTVIKFSSLSLVIILLLRFPFYENYKMSDSSLDRSFYEFGKRRIETFEPNSVFLCTNSKNSLFFLWYFNVIENRRLDIDSMLINPFVKTSLEKTLKDPKFENVLKELKGRVFNNTIEVRSMIMDSLLKNYITRLPFYINNPEGYISEEYVRIPEGNVYRVQREAPETIAKNPAIEKMVNAVYNDKIVLIGYNMDRSSAHIGNLLKRWIRTTNSLSL
;
A
#
# COMPACT_ATOMS: atom_id res chain seq x y z
N MET A 1 -51.54 -11.79 -0.11
CA MET A 1 -50.77 -11.81 -1.37
C MET A 1 -50.46 -10.36 -1.73
N ASP A 2 -49.35 -9.85 -1.20
CA ASP A 2 -48.96 -8.45 -1.42
C ASP A 2 -48.53 -8.26 -2.87
N SER A 3 -49.09 -7.23 -3.50
CA SER A 3 -48.77 -6.78 -4.84
C SER A 3 -47.26 -6.81 -5.07
N LYS A 4 -46.80 -7.53 -6.10
CA LYS A 4 -45.45 -7.35 -6.65
C LYS A 4 -45.32 -5.85 -6.96
N LYS A 5 -44.64 -5.10 -6.09
CA LYS A 5 -44.26 -3.71 -6.39
C LYS A 5 -43.26 -3.81 -7.52
N GLU A 6 -43.75 -3.65 -8.74
CA GLU A 6 -42.92 -3.54 -9.93
C GLU A 6 -41.91 -2.39 -9.70
N ILE A 7 -40.66 -2.66 -10.06
CA ILE A 7 -39.62 -1.63 -9.99
C ILE A 7 -39.96 -0.60 -11.06
N LYS A 8 -40.42 0.58 -10.63
CA LYS A 8 -40.69 1.68 -11.55
C LYS A 8 -39.43 2.09 -12.29
N THR A 9 -39.52 2.27 -13.61
CA THR A 9 -38.41 2.70 -14.48
C THR A 9 -37.76 3.99 -13.98
N GLU A 10 -38.55 4.93 -13.44
CA GLU A 10 -38.07 6.18 -12.83
C GLU A 10 -37.04 5.92 -11.71
N ASN A 11 -37.29 4.92 -10.86
CA ASN A 11 -36.38 4.58 -9.76
C ASN A 11 -35.09 3.97 -10.29
N LEU A 12 -35.14 3.21 -11.38
CA LEU A 12 -33.95 2.66 -12.04
C LEU A 12 -33.12 3.76 -12.69
N LEU A 13 -33.76 4.71 -13.37
CA LEU A 13 -33.08 5.86 -13.96
C LEU A 13 -32.44 6.74 -12.89
N LEU A 14 -33.13 6.96 -11.76
CA LEU A 14 -32.58 7.70 -10.64
C LEU A 14 -31.38 6.97 -10.02
N ALA A 15 -31.50 5.65 -9.79
CA ALA A 15 -30.40 4.83 -9.27
C ALA A 15 -29.20 4.82 -10.22
N LEU A 16 -29.43 4.69 -11.53
CA LEU A 16 -28.40 4.77 -12.56
C LEU A 16 -27.74 6.14 -12.56
N SER A 17 -28.51 7.22 -12.41
CA SER A 17 -27.97 8.59 -12.35
C SER A 17 -27.04 8.78 -11.15
N PHE A 18 -27.42 8.31 -9.96
CA PHE A 18 -26.54 8.34 -8.78
C PHE A 18 -25.30 7.44 -8.93
N PHE A 19 -25.46 6.27 -9.56
CA PHE A 19 -24.35 5.39 -9.86
C PHE A 19 -23.34 6.05 -10.82
N LEU A 20 -23.83 6.65 -11.90
CA LEU A 20 -23.00 7.39 -12.86
C LEU A 20 -22.37 8.64 -12.24
N LEU A 21 -23.10 9.34 -11.37
CA LEU A 21 -22.55 10.46 -10.61
C LEU A 21 -21.40 10.01 -9.71
N GLY A 22 -21.52 8.87 -9.03
CA GLY A 22 -20.43 8.28 -8.25
C GLY A 22 -19.22 7.91 -9.12
N LEU A 23 -19.46 7.27 -10.28
CA LEU A 23 -18.39 6.95 -11.23
C LEU A 23 -17.75 8.19 -11.86
N SER A 24 -18.46 9.32 -11.93
CA SER A 24 -17.94 10.54 -12.56
C SER A 24 -16.67 11.07 -11.89
N VAL A 25 -16.47 10.77 -10.60
CA VAL A 25 -15.24 11.12 -9.86
C VAL A 25 -14.01 10.49 -10.50
N LEU A 26 -14.15 9.34 -11.16
CA LEU A 26 -13.04 8.67 -11.86
C LEU A 26 -12.55 9.46 -13.08
N PHE A 27 -13.36 10.36 -13.66
CA PHE A 27 -12.92 11.24 -14.75
C PHE A 27 -11.85 12.26 -14.32
N TYR A 28 -11.61 12.42 -13.02
CA TYR A 28 -10.43 13.14 -12.54
C TYR A 28 -9.13 12.55 -13.11
N LEU A 29 -9.04 11.22 -13.29
CA LEU A 29 -7.84 10.55 -13.79
C LEU A 29 -7.42 11.02 -15.20
N PRO A 30 -8.26 10.94 -16.25
CA PRO A 30 -7.87 11.42 -17.58
C PRO A 30 -7.58 12.92 -17.60
N ILE A 31 -8.38 13.73 -16.89
CA ILE A 31 -8.16 15.19 -16.76
C ILE A 31 -6.78 15.48 -16.15
N ARG A 32 -6.39 14.72 -15.12
CA ARG A 32 -5.08 14.90 -14.51
C ARG A 32 -3.96 14.38 -15.40
N SER A 33 -4.12 13.22 -16.03
CA SER A 33 -3.08 12.61 -16.88
C SER A 33 -2.69 13.49 -18.08
N VAL A 34 -3.62 14.22 -18.71
CA VAL A 34 -3.27 15.11 -19.85
C VAL A 34 -2.37 16.28 -19.45
N THR A 35 -2.35 16.65 -18.17
CA THR A 35 -1.45 17.70 -17.66
C THR A 35 0.00 17.24 -17.48
N SER A 36 0.31 15.99 -17.88
CA SER A 36 1.64 15.39 -17.76
C SER A 36 2.24 15.53 -16.35
N PRO A 37 1.51 15.08 -15.30
CA PRO A 37 1.99 15.22 -13.92
C PRO A 37 3.30 14.44 -13.73
N PHE A 38 4.13 14.88 -12.77
CA PHE A 38 5.42 14.24 -12.47
C PHE A 38 5.28 12.73 -12.27
N ILE A 39 4.23 12.30 -11.54
CA ILE A 39 3.82 10.90 -11.40
C ILE A 39 2.54 10.68 -12.21
N ASN A 40 2.63 9.88 -13.28
CA ASN A 40 1.48 9.50 -14.12
C ASN A 40 1.43 7.96 -14.27
N ILE A 41 1.20 7.25 -13.16
CA ILE A 41 1.12 5.79 -13.16
C ILE A 41 -0.15 5.35 -13.89
N GLY A 42 -0.01 4.49 -14.90
CA GLY A 42 -1.15 4.01 -15.69
C GLY A 42 -1.79 5.11 -16.54
N ASP A 43 -0.95 6.01 -17.09
CA ASP A 43 -1.33 7.15 -17.96
C ASP A 43 -2.72 7.00 -18.59
N SER A 44 -3.70 7.66 -17.98
CA SER A 44 -5.11 7.52 -18.32
C SER A 44 -5.55 8.57 -19.34
N SER A 45 -4.61 9.20 -20.05
CA SER A 45 -4.90 10.16 -21.13
C SER A 45 -5.65 9.52 -22.31
N LYS A 46 -5.51 8.20 -22.49
CA LYS A 46 -6.22 7.42 -23.50
C LYS A 46 -7.31 6.57 -22.86
N TRP A 47 -8.46 6.45 -23.53
CA TRP A 47 -9.59 5.63 -23.06
C TRP A 47 -9.22 4.19 -22.72
N GLY A 48 -8.43 3.52 -23.57
CA GLY A 48 -8.01 2.15 -23.33
C GLY A 48 -7.20 1.99 -22.03
N ASP A 49 -6.32 2.94 -21.73
CA ASP A 49 -5.48 2.91 -20.53
C ASP A 49 -6.25 3.39 -19.29
N PHE A 50 -7.17 4.34 -19.44
CA PHE A 50 -8.16 4.67 -18.40
C PHE A 50 -8.94 3.43 -17.95
N PHE A 51 -9.49 2.65 -18.88
CA PHE A 51 -10.21 1.42 -18.54
C PHE A 51 -9.31 0.39 -17.86
N LYS A 52 -8.04 0.25 -18.29
CA LYS A 52 -7.09 -0.63 -17.59
C LYS A 52 -6.82 -0.16 -16.16
N THR A 53 -6.72 1.14 -15.93
CA THR A 53 -6.47 1.72 -14.60
C THR A 53 -7.66 1.49 -13.67
N ILE A 54 -8.88 1.84 -14.08
CA ILE A 54 -10.07 1.69 -13.21
C ILE A 54 -10.46 0.23 -12.95
N THR A 55 -10.13 -0.68 -13.87
CA THR A 55 -10.35 -2.13 -13.68
C THR A 55 -9.21 -2.81 -12.93
N GLY A 56 -8.16 -2.08 -12.58
CA GLY A 56 -6.97 -2.62 -11.91
C GLY A 56 -6.11 -3.51 -12.81
N LYS A 57 -6.37 -3.57 -14.13
CA LYS A 57 -5.57 -4.35 -15.09
C LYS A 57 -4.11 -3.94 -15.13
N ILE A 58 -3.79 -2.69 -14.78
CA ILE A 58 -2.41 -2.22 -14.65
C ILE A 58 -1.61 -2.95 -13.56
N TYR A 59 -2.29 -3.68 -12.65
CA TYR A 59 -1.68 -4.45 -11.56
C TYR A 59 -1.81 -5.97 -11.75
N ILE A 60 -2.44 -6.45 -12.83
CA ILE A 60 -2.54 -7.87 -13.14
C ILE A 60 -1.15 -8.37 -13.53
N GLY A 61 -0.49 -9.06 -12.59
CA GLY A 61 0.92 -9.48 -12.67
C GLY A 61 1.73 -9.11 -11.42
N GLU A 62 1.35 -8.03 -10.72
CA GLU A 62 1.89 -7.70 -9.39
C GLU A 62 1.06 -8.35 -8.26
N LEU A 63 -0.22 -8.65 -8.53
CA LEU A 63 -1.14 -9.22 -7.56
C LEU A 63 -1.19 -10.76 -7.67
N SER A 64 -0.68 -11.46 -6.67
CA SER A 64 -0.86 -12.91 -6.47
C SER A 64 -2.28 -13.21 -5.96
N LEU A 65 -3.29 -12.97 -6.82
CA LEU A 65 -4.67 -13.31 -6.52
C LEU A 65 -4.88 -14.82 -6.71
N PHE A 66 -5.61 -15.44 -5.78
CA PHE A 66 -6.04 -16.85 -5.81
C PHE A 66 -4.94 -17.91 -5.68
N SER A 67 -3.67 -17.55 -5.80
CA SER A 67 -2.50 -18.45 -5.71
C SER A 67 -1.96 -18.66 -4.29
N ILE A 68 -2.59 -18.07 -3.28
CA ILE A 68 -2.12 -18.16 -1.89
C ILE A 68 -2.49 -19.48 -1.19
N PRO A 69 -1.70 -19.93 -0.19
CA PRO A 69 -1.98 -21.14 0.56
C PRO A 69 -3.33 -21.11 1.29
N PHE A 70 -3.98 -22.26 1.43
CA PHE A 70 -5.29 -22.38 2.11
C PHE A 70 -5.29 -21.79 3.52
N ARG A 71 -4.20 -21.98 4.27
CA ARG A 71 -4.05 -21.43 5.63
C ARG A 71 -4.15 -19.91 5.65
N GLU A 72 -3.58 -19.22 4.66
CA GLU A 72 -3.66 -17.76 4.54
C GLU A 72 -5.08 -17.32 4.15
N LYS A 73 -5.75 -18.04 3.24
CA LYS A 73 -7.16 -17.80 2.91
C LYS A 73 -8.06 -17.91 4.15
N ALA A 74 -7.86 -18.96 4.95
CA ALA A 74 -8.60 -19.18 6.18
C ALA A 74 -8.34 -18.08 7.21
N TYR A 75 -7.09 -17.64 7.35
CA TYR A 75 -6.75 -16.50 8.20
C TYR A 75 -7.47 -15.22 7.74
N ASN A 76 -7.43 -14.90 6.44
CA ASN A 76 -8.07 -13.71 5.89
C ASN A 76 -9.59 -13.73 6.08
N LEU A 77 -10.21 -14.90 5.96
CA LEU A 77 -11.64 -15.09 6.22
C LEU A 77 -11.97 -14.86 7.70
N LEU A 78 -11.21 -15.47 8.61
CA LEU A 78 -11.36 -15.27 10.06
C LEU A 78 -11.14 -13.81 10.45
N TYR A 79 -10.15 -13.15 9.84
CA TYR A 79 -9.89 -11.73 10.02
C TYR A 79 -11.09 -10.90 9.57
N SER A 80 -11.68 -11.20 8.41
CA SER A 80 -12.86 -10.49 7.91
C SER A 80 -14.02 -10.53 8.91
N VAL A 81 -14.26 -11.68 9.54
CA VAL A 81 -15.30 -11.82 10.58
C VAL A 81 -14.93 -11.05 11.86
N LYS A 82 -13.71 -11.22 12.37
CA LYS A 82 -13.23 -10.55 13.59
C LYS A 82 -13.17 -9.03 13.45
N SER A 83 -12.87 -8.55 12.24
CA SER A 83 -12.70 -7.13 11.95
C SER A 83 -13.97 -6.32 12.22
N ILE A 84 -15.17 -6.91 12.06
CA ILE A 84 -16.43 -6.23 12.38
C ILE A 84 -16.47 -5.82 13.86
N GLY A 85 -16.10 -6.73 14.75
CA GLY A 85 -16.07 -6.47 16.19
C GLY A 85 -15.05 -5.39 16.56
N HIS A 86 -13.91 -5.35 15.87
CA HIS A 86 -12.90 -4.30 16.07
C HIS A 86 -13.36 -2.94 15.54
N GLN A 87 -14.00 -2.89 14.37
CA GLN A 87 -14.43 -1.63 13.73
C GLN A 87 -15.68 -1.04 14.38
N PHE A 88 -16.65 -1.88 14.75
CA PHE A 88 -17.95 -1.46 15.24
C PHE A 88 -18.14 -1.66 16.74
N THR A 89 -17.22 -2.29 17.47
CA THR A 89 -17.39 -2.70 18.88
C THR A 89 -18.56 -3.69 19.07
N LEU A 90 -18.61 -4.34 20.23
CA LEU A 90 -19.62 -5.37 20.48
C LEU A 90 -21.07 -4.84 20.44
N PRO A 91 -21.41 -3.68 21.07
CA PRO A 91 -22.78 -3.17 21.04
C PRO A 91 -23.29 -2.81 19.64
N LEU A 92 -22.51 -2.07 18.83
CA LEU A 92 -22.96 -1.71 17.49
C LEU A 92 -22.98 -2.94 16.57
N THR A 93 -22.08 -3.90 16.77
CA THR A 93 -22.15 -5.19 16.06
C THR A 93 -23.50 -5.86 16.31
N GLY A 94 -23.95 -5.92 17.56
CA GLY A 94 -25.27 -6.44 17.93
C GLY A 94 -26.42 -5.72 17.23
N ILE A 95 -26.38 -4.38 17.14
CA ILE A 95 -27.39 -3.59 16.42
C ILE A 95 -27.35 -3.87 14.91
N GLY A 96 -26.16 -4.05 14.32
CA GLY A 96 -26.00 -4.48 12.93
C GLY A 96 -26.67 -5.83 12.66
N LEU A 97 -26.54 -6.79 13.57
CA LEU A 97 -27.22 -8.09 13.49
C LEU A 97 -28.75 -7.96 13.54
N VAL A 98 -29.28 -7.04 14.36
CA VAL A 98 -30.72 -6.72 14.36
C VAL A 98 -31.14 -6.17 13.00
N GLY A 99 -30.34 -5.31 12.37
CA GLY A 99 -30.60 -4.81 11.03
C GLY A 99 -30.63 -5.90 9.96
N ILE A 100 -29.69 -6.85 10.02
CA ILE A 100 -29.69 -8.05 9.17
C ILE A 100 -31.00 -8.82 9.34
N TYR A 101 -31.40 -9.12 10.58
CA TYR A 101 -32.65 -9.82 10.87
C TYR A 101 -33.88 -9.10 10.31
N LEU A 102 -33.95 -7.78 10.47
CA LEU A 102 -35.06 -6.96 9.98
C LEU A 102 -35.14 -6.95 8.44
N LEU A 103 -34.00 -6.85 7.74
CA LEU A 103 -33.97 -6.93 6.28
C LEU A 103 -34.33 -8.32 5.77
N LEU A 104 -33.80 -9.37 6.40
CA LEU A 104 -34.16 -10.76 6.09
C LEU A 104 -35.68 -10.99 6.16
N LYS A 105 -36.34 -10.45 7.19
CA LYS A 105 -37.80 -10.61 7.38
C LYS A 105 -38.65 -9.73 6.47
N LYS A 106 -38.21 -8.49 6.18
CA LYS A 106 -39.08 -7.48 5.52
C LYS A 106 -38.70 -7.17 4.08
N LYS A 107 -37.43 -7.36 3.69
CA LYS A 107 -36.85 -6.90 2.42
C LYS A 107 -35.73 -7.86 1.95
N ILE A 108 -36.07 -9.14 1.77
CA ILE A 108 -35.10 -10.19 1.43
C ILE A 108 -34.25 -9.87 0.20
N MET A 109 -34.81 -9.27 -0.85
CA MET A 109 -34.04 -8.91 -2.06
C MET A 109 -32.96 -7.86 -1.78
N VAL A 110 -33.26 -6.85 -0.95
CA VAL A 110 -32.27 -5.84 -0.53
C VAL A 110 -31.16 -6.51 0.29
N PHE A 111 -31.54 -7.40 1.21
CA PHE A 111 -30.58 -8.19 1.97
C PHE A 111 -29.66 -9.02 1.06
N LEU A 112 -30.22 -9.75 0.08
CA LEU A 112 -29.44 -10.60 -0.83
C LEU A 112 -28.46 -9.80 -1.69
N ILE A 113 -28.85 -8.62 -2.17
CA ILE A 113 -27.95 -7.72 -2.92
C ILE A 113 -26.82 -7.21 -2.02
N LEU A 114 -27.13 -6.73 -0.81
CA LEU A 114 -26.10 -6.27 0.12
C LEU A 114 -25.17 -7.41 0.54
N LEU A 115 -25.72 -8.61 0.79
CA LEU A 115 -24.96 -9.80 1.13
C LEU A 115 -24.04 -10.22 -0.03
N SER A 116 -24.50 -10.18 -1.29
CA SER A 116 -23.68 -10.59 -2.43
C SER A 116 -22.47 -9.67 -2.62
N VAL A 117 -22.64 -8.35 -2.46
CA VAL A 117 -21.52 -7.39 -2.53
C VAL A 117 -20.56 -7.59 -1.36
N ALA A 118 -21.08 -7.80 -0.14
CA ALA A 118 -20.26 -8.09 1.03
C ALA A 118 -19.45 -9.37 0.85
N LEU A 119 -20.07 -10.46 0.40
CA LEU A 119 -19.40 -11.73 0.13
C LEU A 119 -18.39 -11.61 -1.00
N ALA A 120 -18.69 -10.88 -2.08
CA ALA A 120 -17.73 -10.65 -3.15
C ALA A 120 -16.47 -9.92 -2.64
N ASN A 121 -16.62 -8.90 -1.79
CA ASN A 121 -15.49 -8.21 -1.19
C ASN A 121 -14.70 -9.09 -0.21
N ILE A 122 -15.38 -9.87 0.63
CA ILE A 122 -14.73 -10.85 1.53
C ILE A 122 -13.98 -11.92 0.73
N LEU A 123 -14.56 -12.43 -0.35
CA LEU A 123 -13.91 -13.43 -1.22
C LEU A 123 -12.70 -12.84 -1.94
N PHE A 124 -12.80 -11.60 -2.41
CA PHE A 124 -11.65 -10.88 -2.98
C PHE A 124 -10.52 -10.76 -1.94
N PHE A 125 -10.84 -10.27 -0.74
CA PHE A 125 -9.89 -10.13 0.37
C PHE A 125 -9.28 -11.48 0.80
N ALA A 126 -10.12 -12.53 0.87
CA ALA A 126 -9.69 -13.88 1.24
C ALA A 126 -8.70 -14.50 0.25
N ASN A 127 -8.67 -14.03 -1.00
CA ASN A 127 -7.76 -14.51 -2.04
C ASN A 127 -6.60 -13.54 -2.31
N TYR A 128 -6.54 -12.43 -1.58
CA TYR A 128 -5.47 -11.45 -1.73
C TYR A 128 -4.25 -11.90 -0.94
N ASP A 129 -3.08 -11.93 -1.58
CA ASP A 129 -1.80 -12.17 -0.93
C ASP A 129 -1.42 -10.98 -0.06
N LEU A 130 -1.65 -11.14 1.24
CA LEU A 130 -1.36 -10.15 2.25
C LEU A 130 0.05 -10.31 2.82
N GLY A 131 0.84 -11.27 2.30
CA GLY A 131 2.10 -11.65 2.93
C GLY A 131 1.88 -12.06 4.38
N ALA A 132 0.77 -12.77 4.68
CA ALA A 132 0.40 -13.10 6.06
C ALA A 132 1.47 -13.98 6.73
N SER A 133 2.19 -14.80 5.96
CA SER A 133 3.38 -15.53 6.43
C SER A 133 4.57 -14.62 6.78
N ARG A 134 4.58 -13.36 6.32
CA ARG A 134 5.68 -12.39 6.41
C ARG A 134 5.52 -11.35 7.53
N ASN A 135 4.46 -11.42 8.34
CA ASN A 135 4.11 -10.41 9.35
C ASN A 135 3.99 -8.99 8.76
N GLU A 136 3.45 -8.86 7.55
CA GLU A 136 3.15 -7.56 6.96
C GLU A 136 1.85 -7.00 7.58
N SER A 137 1.78 -5.67 7.74
CA SER A 137 0.62 -5.03 8.35
C SER A 137 -0.58 -5.11 7.40
N PHE A 138 -1.66 -5.71 7.89
CA PHE A 138 -2.91 -5.92 7.15
C PHE A 138 -3.52 -4.60 6.64
N PRO A 139 -3.75 -4.44 5.33
CA PRO A 139 -4.52 -3.33 4.80
C PRO A 139 -6.00 -3.60 5.02
N SER A 140 -6.49 -3.31 6.23
CA SER A 140 -7.91 -3.37 6.57
C SER A 140 -8.80 -2.52 5.65
N GLN A 141 -8.20 -1.59 4.90
CA GLN A 141 -8.85 -0.76 3.89
C GLN A 141 -9.45 -1.59 2.74
N LEU A 142 -8.94 -2.78 2.46
CA LEU A 142 -9.52 -3.67 1.42
C LEU A 142 -10.92 -4.19 1.78
N LEU A 143 -11.28 -4.16 3.07
CA LEU A 143 -12.61 -4.52 3.59
C LEU A 143 -13.55 -3.30 3.70
N LEU A 144 -13.15 -2.12 3.23
CA LEU A 144 -13.98 -0.92 3.31
C LEU A 144 -15.38 -1.09 2.70
N PRO A 145 -15.56 -1.72 1.51
CA PRO A 145 -16.89 -1.97 0.98
C PRO A 145 -17.75 -2.83 1.92
N PHE A 146 -17.15 -3.85 2.54
CA PHE A 146 -17.81 -4.68 3.54
C PHE A 146 -18.24 -3.88 4.78
N TYR A 147 -17.39 -2.99 5.30
CA TYR A 147 -17.73 -2.12 6.43
C TYR A 147 -18.84 -1.12 6.10
N ILE A 148 -18.86 -0.57 4.89
CA ILE A 148 -19.95 0.31 4.42
C ILE A 148 -21.28 -0.46 4.41
N ILE A 149 -21.29 -1.69 3.90
CA ILE A 149 -22.49 -2.53 3.90
C ILE A 149 -22.94 -2.86 5.33
N PHE A 150 -22.01 -3.19 6.22
CA PHE A 150 -22.34 -3.42 7.62
C PHE A 150 -22.90 -2.16 8.29
N SER A 151 -22.42 -0.97 7.92
CA SER A 151 -22.98 0.32 8.38
C SER A 151 -24.42 0.54 7.92
N VAL A 152 -24.80 0.04 6.73
CA VAL A 152 -26.20 0.01 6.29
C VAL A 152 -27.03 -0.91 7.17
N PHE A 153 -26.54 -2.11 7.50
CA PHE A 153 -27.22 -2.99 8.45
C PHE A 153 -27.37 -2.35 9.82
N LEU A 154 -26.31 -1.74 10.35
CA LEU A 154 -26.35 -0.98 11.60
C LEU A 154 -27.45 0.10 11.57
N SER A 155 -27.53 0.87 10.48
CA SER A 155 -28.52 1.93 10.30
C SER A 155 -29.96 1.38 10.30
N VAL A 156 -30.20 0.25 9.63
CA VAL A 156 -31.51 -0.42 9.65
C VAL A 156 -31.84 -0.95 11.05
N GLY A 157 -30.86 -1.51 11.76
CA GLY A 157 -31.01 -1.96 13.14
C GLY A 157 -31.41 -0.82 14.06
N LEU A 158 -30.71 0.31 13.99
CA LEU A 158 -31.03 1.53 14.73
C LEU A 158 -32.43 2.04 14.42
N ALA A 159 -32.81 2.11 13.13
CA ALA A 159 -34.16 2.53 12.74
C ALA A 159 -35.25 1.58 13.29
N GLY A 160 -34.98 0.28 13.30
CA GLY A 160 -35.87 -0.73 13.87
C GLY A 160 -36.07 -0.58 15.37
N ILE A 161 -34.96 -0.43 16.12
CA ILE A 161 -34.98 -0.20 17.57
C ILE A 161 -35.71 1.11 17.87
N THR A 162 -35.40 2.19 17.14
CA THR A 162 -36.06 3.49 17.28
C THR A 162 -37.57 3.38 17.14
N LYS A 163 -38.03 2.73 16.07
CA LYS A 163 -39.47 2.55 15.83
C LYS A 163 -40.12 1.72 16.93
N TRP A 164 -39.46 0.66 17.38
CA TRP A 164 -39.96 -0.20 18.47
C TRP A 164 -40.07 0.58 19.79
N THR A 165 -39.04 1.33 20.17
CA THR A 165 -39.03 2.14 21.40
C THR A 165 -40.07 3.24 21.37
N ILE A 166 -40.21 3.96 20.25
CA ILE A 166 -41.23 5.02 20.11
C ILE A 166 -42.64 4.44 20.26
N SER A 167 -42.89 3.26 19.69
CA SER A 167 -44.19 2.60 19.73
C SER A 167 -44.62 2.07 21.12
N ARG A 168 -43.73 2.11 22.13
CA ARG A 168 -44.03 1.62 23.48
C ARG A 168 -43.98 2.72 24.55
N GLY A 169 -44.84 2.60 25.56
CA GLY A 169 -44.85 3.45 26.76
C GLY A 169 -45.56 4.80 26.58
N ASN A 170 -45.84 5.46 27.72
CA ASN A 170 -46.69 6.66 27.79
C ASN A 170 -45.92 7.99 27.67
N LEU A 171 -44.60 7.95 27.51
CA LEU A 171 -43.79 9.16 27.30
C LEU A 171 -44.10 9.81 25.94
N SER A 172 -43.94 11.13 25.85
CA SER A 172 -44.08 11.85 24.59
C SER A 172 -43.03 11.40 23.58
N THR A 173 -43.40 11.41 22.29
CA THR A 173 -42.53 11.00 21.18
C THR A 173 -41.21 11.79 21.16
N VAL A 174 -41.27 13.08 21.51
CA VAL A 174 -40.09 13.96 21.55
C VAL A 174 -39.09 13.51 22.61
N ILE A 175 -39.55 13.14 23.80
CA ILE A 175 -38.67 12.67 24.89
C ILE A 175 -38.01 11.34 24.50
N LYS A 176 -38.76 10.40 23.93
CA LYS A 176 -38.23 9.10 23.48
C LYS A 176 -37.21 9.25 22.35
N PHE A 177 -37.46 10.14 21.41
CA PHE A 177 -36.53 10.40 20.31
C PHE A 177 -35.25 11.04 20.83
N SER A 178 -35.37 12.08 21.67
CA SER A 178 -34.22 12.80 22.23
C SER A 178 -33.34 11.91 23.10
N SER A 179 -33.94 11.06 23.95
CA SER A 179 -33.18 10.12 24.79
C SER A 179 -32.46 9.06 23.95
N LEU A 180 -33.11 8.55 22.90
CA LEU A 180 -32.48 7.59 22.00
C LEU A 180 -31.35 8.22 21.17
N SER A 181 -31.53 9.43 20.67
CA SER A 181 -30.47 10.18 19.98
C SER A 181 -29.26 10.38 20.90
N LEU A 182 -29.47 10.73 22.17
CA LEU A 182 -28.40 10.83 23.16
C LEU A 182 -27.67 9.49 23.35
N VAL A 183 -28.41 8.38 23.50
CA VAL A 183 -27.81 7.04 23.62
C VAL A 183 -27.01 6.68 22.37
N ILE A 184 -27.52 6.95 21.18
CA ILE A 184 -26.81 6.69 19.92
C ILE A 184 -25.51 7.52 19.85
N ILE A 185 -25.56 8.80 20.19
CA ILE A 185 -24.38 9.67 20.22
C ILE A 185 -23.33 9.12 21.21
N LEU A 186 -23.76 8.69 22.40
CA LEU A 186 -22.86 8.10 23.41
C LEU A 186 -22.26 6.77 22.92
N LEU A 187 -23.06 5.94 22.25
CA LEU A 187 -22.59 4.66 21.68
C LEU A 187 -21.58 4.88 20.53
N LEU A 188 -21.78 5.89 19.68
CA LEU A 188 -20.85 6.23 18.59
C LEU A 188 -19.58 6.91 19.10
N ARG A 189 -19.64 7.60 20.25
CA ARG A 189 -18.45 8.19 20.88
C ARG A 189 -17.46 7.13 21.36
N PHE A 190 -17.93 5.94 21.73
CA PHE A 190 -17.08 4.86 22.24
C PHE A 190 -16.03 4.37 21.22
N PRO A 191 -16.38 3.91 19.99
CA PRO A 191 -15.38 3.54 18.99
C PRO A 191 -14.49 4.71 18.60
N PHE A 192 -15.00 5.95 18.60
CA PHE A 192 -14.17 7.12 18.36
C PHE A 192 -13.06 7.23 19.40
N TYR A 193 -13.39 7.14 20.70
CA TYR A 193 -12.42 7.24 21.78
C TYR A 193 -11.41 6.09 21.78
N GLU A 194 -11.89 4.84 21.67
CA GLU A 194 -11.04 3.65 21.67
C GLU A 194 -10.04 3.65 20.49
N ASN A 195 -10.51 4.07 19.31
CA ASN A 195 -9.67 4.06 18.11
C ASN A 195 -8.92 5.37 17.88
N TYR A 196 -9.20 6.45 18.63
CA TYR A 196 -8.59 7.78 18.40
C TYR A 196 -7.07 7.70 18.46
N LYS A 197 -6.51 7.14 19.55
CA LYS A 197 -5.05 7.07 19.72
C LYS A 197 -4.36 6.22 18.65
N MET A 198 -5.03 5.16 18.18
CA MET A 198 -4.49 4.30 17.11
C MET A 198 -4.61 4.95 15.73
N SER A 199 -5.57 5.87 15.55
CA SER A 199 -5.84 6.56 14.28
C SER A 199 -5.18 7.93 14.19
N ASP A 200 -4.73 8.50 15.31
CA ASP A 200 -4.03 9.77 15.37
C ASP A 200 -2.59 9.62 14.86
N SER A 201 -2.40 9.95 13.58
CA SER A 201 -1.09 10.04 12.95
C SER A 201 -0.66 11.49 12.74
N SER A 202 -1.24 12.45 13.47
CA SER A 202 -0.97 13.90 13.28
C SER A 202 0.51 14.28 13.51
N LEU A 203 1.20 13.52 14.36
CA LEU A 203 2.62 13.70 14.66
C LEU A 203 3.51 12.63 14.03
N ASP A 204 2.95 11.73 13.20
CA ASP A 204 3.75 10.69 12.56
C ASP A 204 4.62 11.29 11.44
N ARG A 205 5.88 11.55 11.79
CA ARG A 205 6.92 11.99 10.86
C ARG A 205 7.90 10.89 10.49
N SER A 206 7.61 9.65 10.88
CA SER A 206 8.58 8.56 10.76
C SER A 206 9.01 8.30 9.31
N PHE A 207 8.09 8.33 8.34
CA PHE A 207 8.41 8.16 6.92
C PHE A 207 9.22 9.33 6.36
N TYR A 208 8.89 10.55 6.79
CA TYR A 208 9.64 11.76 6.43
C TYR A 208 11.07 11.69 6.97
N GLU A 209 11.25 11.39 8.26
CA GLU A 209 12.57 11.26 8.90
C GLU A 209 13.37 10.09 8.33
N PHE A 210 12.70 8.98 8.01
CA PHE A 210 13.31 7.85 7.32
C PHE A 210 13.85 8.24 5.94
N GLY A 211 13.02 8.92 5.14
CA GLY A 211 13.42 9.42 3.84
C GLY A 211 14.56 10.43 3.95
N LYS A 212 14.48 11.37 4.89
CA LYS A 212 15.50 12.39 5.16
C LYS A 212 16.86 11.75 5.46
N ARG A 213 16.93 10.81 6.41
CA ARG A 213 18.17 10.10 6.76
C ARG A 213 18.75 9.33 5.57
N ARG A 214 17.88 8.76 4.74
CA ARG A 214 18.30 8.02 3.56
C ARG A 214 18.89 8.94 2.49
N ILE A 215 18.22 10.04 2.15
CA ILE A 215 18.75 10.98 1.16
C ILE A 215 20.06 11.61 1.63
N GLU A 216 20.21 11.88 2.93
CA GLU A 216 21.44 12.43 3.52
C GLU A 216 22.64 11.46 3.43
N THR A 217 22.39 10.17 3.20
CA THR A 217 23.46 9.17 3.04
C THR A 217 24.05 9.16 1.62
N PHE A 218 23.28 9.60 0.64
CA PHE A 218 23.70 9.58 -0.76
C PHE A 218 24.75 10.66 -1.05
N GLU A 219 25.83 10.27 -1.74
CA GLU A 219 26.82 11.22 -2.28
C GLU A 219 26.20 12.20 -3.30
N PRO A 220 26.81 13.38 -3.50
CA PRO A 220 26.40 14.32 -4.55
C PRO A 220 26.43 13.68 -5.93
N ASN A 221 25.45 14.00 -6.79
CA ASN A 221 25.35 13.48 -8.17
C ASN A 221 25.31 11.94 -8.24
N SER A 222 24.57 11.32 -7.32
CA SER A 222 24.42 9.86 -7.24
C SER A 222 23.16 9.36 -7.94
N VAL A 223 23.16 8.06 -8.25
CA VAL A 223 22.03 7.35 -8.84
C VAL A 223 21.51 6.32 -7.85
N PHE A 224 20.23 6.45 -7.48
CA PHE A 224 19.53 5.48 -6.65
C PHE A 224 18.68 4.54 -7.52
N LEU A 225 19.12 3.29 -7.59
CA LEU A 225 18.46 2.20 -8.31
C LEU A 225 17.52 1.45 -7.36
N CYS A 226 16.23 1.66 -7.54
CA CYS A 226 15.20 1.06 -6.71
C CYS A 226 14.74 -0.28 -7.29
N THR A 227 15.04 -1.38 -6.59
CA THR A 227 14.96 -2.75 -7.13
C THR A 227 13.71 -3.52 -6.71
N ASN A 228 13.01 -3.14 -5.63
CA ASN A 228 11.95 -3.98 -5.04
C ASN A 228 10.64 -3.27 -4.64
N SER A 229 10.63 -1.97 -4.31
CA SER A 229 9.39 -1.32 -3.85
C SER A 229 9.22 0.11 -4.35
N LYS A 230 8.01 0.46 -4.81
CA LYS A 230 7.65 1.84 -5.19
C LYS A 230 7.81 2.81 -4.00
N ASN A 231 7.67 2.31 -2.77
CA ASN A 231 7.78 3.10 -1.54
C ASN A 231 9.19 3.61 -1.26
N SER A 232 10.21 2.85 -1.67
CA SER A 232 11.60 3.28 -1.57
C SER A 232 11.91 4.45 -2.51
N LEU A 233 11.01 4.80 -3.45
CA LEU A 233 11.22 5.91 -4.37
C LEU A 233 10.43 7.16 -3.97
N PHE A 234 9.29 6.98 -3.30
CA PHE A 234 8.38 8.06 -2.97
C PHE A 234 9.00 9.14 -2.08
N PHE A 235 9.87 8.78 -1.13
CA PHE A 235 10.55 9.81 -0.33
C PHE A 235 11.46 10.68 -1.21
N LEU A 236 12.18 10.11 -2.17
CA LEU A 236 13.08 10.90 -3.01
C LEU A 236 12.28 11.82 -3.93
N TRP A 237 11.18 11.32 -4.52
CA TRP A 237 10.28 12.16 -5.29
C TRP A 237 9.69 13.30 -4.46
N TYR A 238 9.33 13.03 -3.20
CA TYR A 238 8.85 14.08 -2.29
C TYR A 238 9.94 15.14 -2.06
N PHE A 239 11.16 14.74 -1.70
CA PHE A 239 12.25 15.70 -1.48
C PHE A 239 12.63 16.47 -2.75
N ASN A 240 12.76 15.80 -3.89
CA ASN A 240 13.17 16.42 -5.15
C ASN A 240 12.08 17.35 -5.71
N VAL A 241 10.82 16.92 -5.74
CA VAL A 241 9.75 17.63 -6.47
C VAL A 241 8.94 18.55 -5.58
N ILE A 242 8.68 18.15 -4.33
CA ILE A 242 7.84 18.94 -3.41
C ILE A 242 8.71 19.89 -2.59
N GLU A 243 9.81 19.41 -2.00
CA GLU A 243 10.69 20.25 -1.18
C GLU A 243 11.81 20.94 -1.96
N ASN A 244 12.02 20.60 -3.24
CA ASN A 244 13.10 21.13 -4.06
C ASN A 244 14.50 20.90 -3.44
N ARG A 245 14.70 19.74 -2.81
CA ARG A 245 15.94 19.34 -2.12
C ARG A 245 16.57 18.15 -2.82
N ARG A 246 17.90 18.09 -2.79
CA ARG A 246 18.70 16.99 -3.36
C ARG A 246 18.36 16.68 -4.84
N LEU A 247 18.18 17.73 -5.64
CA LEU A 247 17.97 17.63 -7.09
C LEU A 247 19.14 16.97 -7.83
N ASP A 248 20.30 16.85 -7.17
CA ASP A 248 21.49 16.15 -7.63
C ASP A 248 21.35 14.63 -7.62
N ILE A 249 20.32 14.07 -6.97
CA ILE A 249 20.12 12.62 -6.88
C ILE A 249 19.13 12.17 -7.93
N ASP A 250 19.64 11.42 -8.90
CA ASP A 250 18.81 10.74 -9.88
C ASP A 250 18.27 9.43 -9.30
N SER A 251 17.05 9.08 -9.68
CA SER A 251 16.46 7.80 -9.27
C SER A 251 15.81 7.05 -10.40
N MET A 252 15.93 5.73 -10.31
CA MET A 252 15.43 4.84 -11.33
C MET A 252 14.65 3.71 -10.68
N LEU A 253 13.38 3.59 -11.06
CA LEU A 253 12.59 2.43 -10.74
C LEU A 253 12.88 1.34 -11.76
N ILE A 254 13.52 0.25 -11.33
CA ILE A 254 13.79 -0.89 -12.20
C ILE A 254 12.66 -1.90 -11.98
N ASN A 255 11.48 -1.53 -12.48
CA ASN A 255 10.30 -2.39 -12.51
C ASN A 255 9.75 -2.46 -13.94
N PRO A 256 9.78 -3.64 -14.62
CA PRO A 256 9.37 -3.79 -16.01
C PRO A 256 7.89 -3.44 -16.28
N PHE A 257 7.06 -3.32 -15.25
CA PHE A 257 5.65 -2.95 -15.40
C PHE A 257 5.41 -1.44 -15.60
N VAL A 258 6.39 -0.59 -15.28
CA VAL A 258 6.31 0.86 -15.56
C VAL A 258 7.12 1.18 -16.81
N LYS A 259 6.65 0.65 -17.94
CA LYS A 259 7.21 0.90 -19.28
C LYS A 259 7.49 2.38 -19.51
N THR A 260 6.60 3.26 -19.03
CA THR A 260 6.70 4.71 -19.18
C THR A 260 7.87 5.35 -18.42
N SER A 261 8.19 4.90 -17.20
CA SER A 261 9.30 5.49 -16.43
C SER A 261 10.64 4.99 -16.97
N LEU A 262 10.73 3.70 -17.27
CA LEU A 262 11.92 3.11 -17.85
C LEU A 262 12.19 3.68 -19.25
N GLU A 263 11.19 3.77 -20.13
CA GLU A 263 11.37 4.37 -21.47
C GLU A 263 11.71 5.86 -21.41
N LYS A 264 11.17 6.61 -20.45
CA LYS A 264 11.47 8.05 -20.31
C LYS A 264 12.88 8.28 -19.76
N THR A 265 13.33 7.47 -18.79
CA THR A 265 14.71 7.47 -18.30
C THR A 265 15.68 6.96 -19.37
N LEU A 266 15.37 5.88 -20.09
CA LEU A 266 16.19 5.32 -21.18
C LEU A 266 16.26 6.22 -22.43
N LYS A 267 15.39 7.23 -22.55
CA LYS A 267 15.45 8.26 -23.60
C LYS A 267 16.42 9.40 -23.29
N ASP A 268 16.94 9.48 -22.07
CA ASP A 268 18.05 10.37 -21.78
C ASP A 268 19.27 9.90 -22.60
N PRO A 269 19.98 10.80 -23.31
CA PRO A 269 21.19 10.47 -24.05
C PRO A 269 22.22 9.66 -23.23
N LYS A 270 22.22 9.85 -21.91
CA LYS A 270 23.05 9.10 -20.96
C LYS A 270 22.74 7.61 -20.92
N PHE A 271 21.63 7.10 -21.47
CA PHE A 271 21.27 5.68 -21.39
C PHE A 271 21.03 5.02 -22.75
N GLU A 272 21.39 5.68 -23.85
CA GLU A 272 21.19 5.17 -25.22
C GLU A 272 21.91 3.83 -25.47
N ASN A 273 23.08 3.64 -24.87
CA ASN A 273 23.87 2.41 -24.98
C ASN A 273 23.17 1.21 -24.29
N VAL A 274 22.53 1.45 -23.15
CA VAL A 274 21.73 0.43 -22.44
C VAL A 274 20.54 0.01 -23.31
N LEU A 275 19.88 0.97 -23.97
CA LEU A 275 18.75 0.68 -24.86
C LEU A 275 19.18 -0.14 -26.09
N LYS A 276 20.39 0.09 -26.64
CA LYS A 276 20.94 -0.69 -27.75
C LYS A 276 21.19 -2.15 -27.35
N GLU A 277 21.69 -2.40 -26.13
CA GLU A 277 21.93 -3.76 -25.62
C GLU A 277 20.64 -4.55 -25.36
N LEU A 278 19.56 -3.85 -25.01
CA LEU A 278 18.24 -4.46 -24.72
C LEU A 278 17.40 -4.72 -25.97
N LYS A 279 17.63 -4.00 -27.07
CA LYS A 279 16.86 -4.14 -28.32
C LYS A 279 17.12 -5.51 -28.97
N GLY A 280 16.05 -6.26 -29.23
CA GLY A 280 16.09 -7.51 -29.99
C GLY A 280 16.25 -8.79 -29.16
N ARG A 281 16.30 -8.70 -27.82
CA ARG A 281 16.34 -9.87 -26.93
C ARG A 281 14.93 -10.27 -26.47
N VAL A 282 14.68 -11.58 -26.42
CA VAL A 282 13.48 -12.17 -25.80
C VAL A 282 13.83 -12.54 -24.38
N PHE A 283 13.02 -12.11 -23.42
CA PHE A 283 13.28 -12.33 -21.99
C PHE A 283 12.29 -13.34 -21.43
N ASN A 284 12.80 -14.35 -20.71
CA ASN A 284 12.00 -15.46 -20.20
C ASN A 284 11.37 -15.16 -18.84
N ASN A 285 11.96 -14.26 -18.05
CA ASN A 285 11.38 -13.79 -16.79
C ASN A 285 11.75 -12.33 -16.48
N THR A 286 11.02 -11.71 -15.56
CA THR A 286 11.20 -10.29 -15.19
C THR A 286 12.46 -10.02 -14.37
N ILE A 287 13.03 -11.03 -13.71
CA ILE A 287 14.23 -10.89 -12.86
C ILE A 287 15.47 -10.76 -13.74
N GLU A 288 15.55 -11.56 -14.80
CA GLU A 288 16.61 -11.54 -15.80
C GLU A 288 16.68 -10.17 -16.49
N VAL A 289 15.54 -9.60 -16.89
CA VAL A 289 15.47 -8.24 -17.43
C VAL A 289 16.03 -7.22 -16.45
N ARG A 290 15.62 -7.30 -15.17
CA ARG A 290 16.05 -6.36 -14.13
C ARG A 290 17.55 -6.44 -13.90
N SER A 291 18.09 -7.65 -13.77
CA SER A 291 19.54 -7.86 -13.57
C SER A 291 20.34 -7.31 -14.75
N MET A 292 19.92 -7.59 -15.98
CA MET A 292 20.63 -7.09 -17.17
C MET A 292 20.63 -5.56 -17.27
N ILE A 293 19.50 -4.91 -16.97
CA ILE A 293 19.43 -3.43 -16.95
C ILE A 293 20.39 -2.88 -15.90
N MET A 294 20.36 -3.44 -14.68
CA MET A 294 21.25 -3.04 -13.59
C MET A 294 22.72 -3.23 -13.97
N ASP A 295 23.09 -4.40 -14.47
CA ASP A 295 24.47 -4.72 -14.83
C ASP A 295 24.96 -3.84 -15.98
N SER A 296 24.13 -3.56 -16.99
CA SER A 296 24.48 -2.64 -18.08
C SER A 296 24.69 -1.20 -17.58
N LEU A 297 23.85 -0.73 -16.66
CA LEU A 297 23.99 0.59 -16.04
C LEU A 297 25.29 0.68 -15.24
N LEU A 298 25.54 -0.29 -14.38
CA LEU A 298 26.74 -0.33 -13.54
C LEU A 298 27.99 -0.45 -14.41
N LYS A 299 28.00 -1.33 -15.41
CA LYS A 299 29.13 -1.53 -16.31
C LYS A 299 29.56 -0.24 -17.01
N ASN A 300 28.61 0.57 -17.44
CA ASN A 300 28.86 1.79 -18.21
C ASN A 300 29.15 3.02 -17.33
N TYR A 301 28.62 3.07 -16.10
CA TYR A 301 28.59 4.31 -15.32
C TYR A 301 29.18 4.23 -13.92
N ILE A 302 29.44 3.05 -13.35
CA ILE A 302 29.86 2.91 -11.95
C ILE A 302 31.19 3.63 -11.61
N THR A 303 32.05 3.86 -12.61
CA THR A 303 33.31 4.61 -12.43
C THR A 303 33.12 6.12 -12.49
N ARG A 304 31.96 6.60 -12.95
CA ARG A 304 31.66 8.03 -13.14
C ARG A 304 30.67 8.57 -12.12
N LEU A 305 29.76 7.73 -11.64
CA LEU A 305 28.68 8.12 -10.74
C LEU A 305 28.58 7.14 -9.56
N PRO A 306 28.32 7.61 -8.34
CA PRO A 306 27.98 6.74 -7.21
C PRO A 306 26.62 6.06 -7.43
N PHE A 307 26.55 4.74 -7.23
CA PHE A 307 25.32 3.97 -7.35
C PHE A 307 24.86 3.43 -6.00
N TYR A 308 23.56 3.52 -5.75
CA TYR A 308 22.93 3.04 -4.53
C TYR A 308 21.73 2.13 -4.82
N ILE A 309 21.52 1.12 -3.98
CA ILE A 309 20.36 0.21 -4.03
C ILE A 309 19.72 0.03 -2.66
N ASN A 310 18.44 -0.34 -2.63
CA ASN A 310 17.72 -0.58 -1.38
C ASN A 310 17.66 -2.06 -0.96
N ASN A 311 17.78 -3.01 -1.90
CA ASN A 311 17.77 -4.44 -1.60
C ASN A 311 19.14 -5.07 -1.89
N PRO A 312 19.74 -5.83 -0.94
CA PRO A 312 21.00 -6.51 -1.17
C PRO A 312 20.93 -7.72 -2.11
N GLU A 313 19.73 -8.25 -2.44
CA GLU A 313 19.60 -9.53 -3.17
C GLU A 313 19.07 -9.41 -4.61
N GLY A 314 19.68 -10.18 -5.53
CA GLY A 314 19.01 -10.74 -6.71
C GLY A 314 19.05 -9.98 -8.05
N TYR A 315 19.73 -8.83 -8.14
CA TYR A 315 19.66 -7.98 -9.36
C TYR A 315 20.98 -7.41 -9.86
N ILE A 316 22.11 -7.81 -9.28
CA ILE A 316 23.42 -7.31 -9.69
C ILE A 316 24.39 -8.49 -9.72
N SER A 317 25.20 -8.56 -10.77
CA SER A 317 26.27 -9.54 -10.96
C SER A 317 27.19 -9.64 -9.75
N GLU A 318 27.77 -10.84 -9.54
CA GLU A 318 28.72 -11.13 -8.46
C GLU A 318 30.01 -10.30 -8.55
N GLU A 319 30.29 -9.68 -9.70
CA GLU A 319 31.43 -8.78 -9.89
C GLU A 319 31.30 -7.45 -9.12
N TYR A 320 30.13 -7.13 -8.56
CA TYR A 320 29.91 -5.90 -7.81
C TYR A 320 29.73 -6.17 -6.32
N VAL A 321 30.44 -5.38 -5.53
CA VAL A 321 30.38 -5.38 -4.07
C VAL A 321 29.33 -4.37 -3.59
N ARG A 322 28.59 -4.79 -2.55
CA ARG A 322 27.55 -3.99 -1.91
C ARG A 322 28.04 -3.56 -0.54
N ILE A 323 28.26 -2.27 -0.37
CA ILE A 323 28.77 -1.69 0.87
C ILE A 323 27.60 -1.04 1.61
N PRO A 324 27.27 -1.47 2.84
CA PRO A 324 26.19 -0.86 3.59
C PRO A 324 26.53 0.59 3.94
N GLU A 325 25.70 1.53 3.46
CA GLU A 325 25.76 2.95 3.82
C GLU A 325 24.40 3.35 4.40
N GLY A 326 24.32 3.47 5.73
CA GLY A 326 23.06 3.74 6.41
C GLY A 326 22.02 2.65 6.12
N ASN A 327 20.89 3.05 5.52
CA ASN A 327 19.77 2.16 5.19
C ASN A 327 19.71 1.78 3.70
N VAL A 328 20.84 1.87 2.99
CA VAL A 328 20.99 1.52 1.57
C VAL A 328 22.36 0.85 1.38
N TYR A 329 22.60 0.33 0.18
CA TYR A 329 23.89 -0.23 -0.19
C TYR A 329 24.48 0.58 -1.32
N ARG A 330 25.71 1.04 -1.15
CA ARG A 330 26.53 1.59 -2.22
C ARG A 330 27.10 0.43 -3.05
N VAL A 331 27.02 0.55 -4.36
CA VAL A 331 27.53 -0.47 -5.30
C VAL A 331 28.89 -0.03 -5.82
N GLN A 332 29.89 -0.91 -5.75
CA GLN A 332 31.25 -0.70 -6.24
C GLN A 332 31.76 -1.95 -6.97
N ARG A 333 32.77 -1.82 -7.85
CA ARG A 333 33.41 -2.99 -8.50
C ARG A 333 34.37 -3.73 -7.57
N GLU A 334 35.03 -3.01 -6.69
CA GLU A 334 36.03 -3.58 -5.77
C GLU A 334 35.59 -3.34 -4.33
N ALA A 335 35.80 -4.32 -3.46
CA ALA A 335 35.65 -4.11 -2.03
C ALA A 335 36.77 -3.16 -1.57
N PRO A 336 36.47 -2.15 -0.73
CA PRO A 336 37.52 -1.38 -0.08
C PRO A 336 38.49 -2.35 0.62
N GLU A 337 39.80 -2.11 0.51
CA GLU A 337 40.83 -2.98 1.12
C GLU A 337 40.60 -3.22 2.63
N THR A 338 39.92 -2.29 3.29
CA THR A 338 39.50 -2.34 4.71
C THR A 338 38.39 -3.35 5.01
N ILE A 339 37.51 -3.67 4.05
CA ILE A 339 36.43 -4.66 4.21
C ILE A 339 36.92 -6.06 3.86
N ALA A 340 37.81 -6.19 2.87
CA ALA A 340 38.35 -7.47 2.39
C ALA A 340 39.16 -8.27 3.44
N LYS A 341 39.44 -7.69 4.62
CA LYS A 341 40.28 -8.30 5.66
C LYS A 341 39.58 -8.58 7.00
N ASN A 342 38.25 -8.43 7.12
CA ASN A 342 37.56 -8.60 8.42
C ASN A 342 36.51 -9.75 8.43
N PRO A 343 36.86 -10.95 8.95
CA PRO A 343 35.97 -12.12 9.04
C PRO A 343 34.71 -11.90 9.90
N ALA A 344 34.71 -10.91 10.80
CA ALA A 344 33.56 -10.61 11.64
C ALA A 344 32.42 -9.92 10.87
N ILE A 345 32.76 -9.17 9.81
CA ILE A 345 31.79 -8.49 8.95
C ILE A 345 31.04 -9.53 8.10
N GLU A 346 31.75 -10.53 7.57
CA GLU A 346 31.18 -11.63 6.79
C GLU A 346 30.18 -12.47 7.61
N LYS A 347 30.47 -12.70 8.91
CA LYS A 347 29.52 -13.33 9.86
C LYS A 347 28.34 -12.42 10.25
N MET A 348 28.54 -11.10 10.36
CA MET A 348 27.47 -10.15 10.67
C MET A 348 26.46 -10.00 9.53
N VAL A 349 26.91 -10.03 8.27
CA VAL A 349 26.02 -10.02 7.09
C VAL A 349 25.01 -11.18 7.14
N ASN A 350 25.40 -12.33 7.71
CA ASN A 350 24.53 -13.49 7.88
C ASN A 350 23.67 -13.47 9.17
N ALA A 351 24.03 -12.67 10.18
CA ALA A 351 23.38 -12.71 11.51
C ALA A 351 22.23 -11.69 11.72
N VAL A 352 22.14 -10.63 10.91
CA VAL A 352 21.28 -9.45 11.17
C VAL A 352 19.85 -9.59 10.60
N TYR A 353 19.43 -10.79 10.18
CA TYR A 353 18.11 -11.03 9.56
C TYR A 353 16.90 -10.91 10.50
N ASN A 354 17.07 -10.60 11.80
CA ASN A 354 16.04 -10.86 12.80
C ASN A 354 15.28 -9.70 13.45
N ASP A 355 15.49 -8.41 13.11
CA ASP A 355 14.80 -7.33 13.85
C ASP A 355 14.01 -6.30 13.03
N LYS A 356 12.83 -5.95 13.56
CA LYS A 356 11.70 -5.29 12.90
C LYS A 356 11.73 -3.76 13.06
N ILE A 357 11.50 -3.05 11.96
CA ILE A 357 10.77 -1.77 11.98
C ILE A 357 9.55 -1.95 11.07
N VAL A 358 8.36 -1.82 11.66
CA VAL A 358 7.07 -1.94 10.97
C VAL A 358 6.47 -0.54 10.93
N LEU A 359 6.19 -0.04 9.72
CA LEU A 359 5.50 1.23 9.57
C LEU A 359 4.54 1.16 8.38
N ILE A 360 3.26 1.36 8.71
CA ILE A 360 2.08 1.46 7.82
C ILE A 360 2.17 0.58 6.57
N GLY A 361 1.80 -0.70 6.71
CA GLY A 361 1.39 -1.54 5.58
C GLY A 361 2.51 -2.02 4.66
N TYR A 362 3.75 -1.59 4.84
CA TYR A 362 4.86 -1.98 3.98
C TYR A 362 6.13 -2.28 4.78
N ASN A 363 6.66 -3.47 4.56
CA ASN A 363 7.97 -3.87 5.05
C ASN A 363 9.06 -3.13 4.24
N MET A 364 9.43 -1.93 4.67
CA MET A 364 10.55 -1.22 4.06
C MET A 364 11.87 -1.81 4.57
N ASP A 365 12.40 -2.77 3.82
CA ASP A 365 13.75 -3.34 3.94
C ASP A 365 14.24 -3.52 5.39
N ARG A 366 13.73 -4.58 6.04
CA ARG A 366 14.05 -5.07 7.40
C ARG A 366 15.54 -5.17 7.75
N SER A 367 16.43 -5.16 6.77
CA SER A 367 17.87 -5.36 6.94
C SER A 367 18.67 -4.08 7.12
N SER A 368 18.18 -2.93 6.66
CA SER A 368 19.05 -1.79 6.39
C SER A 368 19.17 -0.80 7.56
N ALA A 369 18.16 -0.69 8.43
CA ALA A 369 18.16 0.32 9.51
C ALA A 369 19.02 -0.01 10.75
N HIS A 370 19.30 -1.29 10.98
CA HIS A 370 20.05 -1.73 12.16
C HIS A 370 21.57 -1.76 11.91
N ILE A 371 21.99 -2.05 10.68
CA ILE A 371 23.38 -2.16 10.24
C ILE A 371 24.12 -0.82 10.38
N GLY A 372 23.51 0.28 9.94
CA GLY A 372 24.12 1.61 9.99
C GLY A 372 24.45 2.08 11.42
N ASN A 373 23.61 1.77 12.41
CA ASN A 373 23.84 2.19 13.80
C ASN A 373 24.88 1.33 14.52
N LEU A 374 24.95 0.03 14.24
CA LEU A 374 25.97 -0.87 14.78
C LEU A 374 27.36 -0.53 14.22
N LEU A 375 27.47 -0.27 12.91
CA LEU A 375 28.72 0.18 12.29
C LEU A 375 29.19 1.53 12.85
N LYS A 376 28.29 2.51 13.02
CA LYS A 376 28.64 3.81 13.61
C LYS A 376 29.12 3.71 15.06
N ARG A 377 28.54 2.80 15.86
CA ARG A 377 28.97 2.53 17.24
C ARG A 377 30.33 1.86 17.27
N TRP A 378 30.55 0.87 16.40
CA TRP A 378 31.81 0.15 16.34
C TRP A 378 32.97 1.02 15.88
N ILE A 379 32.78 1.84 14.84
CA ILE A 379 33.77 2.83 14.35
C ILE A 379 34.12 3.86 15.43
N ARG A 380 33.14 4.29 16.25
CA ARG A 380 33.41 5.19 17.38
C ARG A 380 34.23 4.52 18.49
N THR A 381 34.01 3.23 18.76
CA THR A 381 34.77 2.50 19.80
C THR A 381 36.18 2.08 19.35
N THR A 382 36.41 1.85 18.05
CA THR A 382 37.75 1.52 17.53
C THR A 382 38.63 2.75 17.36
N ASN A 383 38.06 3.91 17.00
CA ASN A 383 38.82 5.18 16.96
C ASN A 383 39.15 5.75 18.36
N SER A 384 38.48 5.29 19.42
CA SER A 384 38.84 5.63 20.82
C SER A 384 39.89 4.70 21.43
N LEU A 385 40.37 3.69 20.68
CA LEU A 385 41.40 2.73 21.13
C LEU A 385 42.75 2.96 20.41
N SER A 386 42.87 4.04 19.64
CA SER A 386 44.11 4.45 18.96
C SER A 386 44.51 5.89 19.32
N LEU A 387 44.58 6.19 20.61
CA LEU A 387 45.39 7.26 21.20
C LEU A 387 46.13 6.73 22.42
#